data_AF-A0A7U9L1Q5-F1
#
_entry.id   AF-A0A7U9L1Q5-F1
#
_cell.length_a   1.000
_cell.length_b   1.000
_cell.length_c   1.000
_cell.angle_alpha   90.00
_cell.angle_beta   90.00
_cell.angle_gamma   90.00
#
_symmetry.space_group_name_H-M   'P 1'
#
loop_
_entity.id
_entity.type
_entity.pdbx_description
1 polymer ?
#
loop_
_entity_poly.entity_id
_entity_poly.type
_entity_poly.pdbx_seq_one_letter_code
_entity_poly.pdbx_strand_id
1 'polypeptide(L)' 'MLSVREVAERLNVHPATVYRWIKVGYMKALRHGKPYEPNDEQRPGGAIRIPESELIRPPIEPSEVAS' A
#
# COMPACT_ATOMS: atom_id res chain seq x y z
N MET A 1 4.00 9.12 -8.33
CA MET A 1 3.30 7.83 -8.05
C MET A 1 4.35 6.76 -7.86
N LEU A 2 4.27 6.02 -6.76
CA LEU A 2 5.28 5.06 -6.33
C LEU A 2 4.82 3.62 -6.54
N SER A 3 5.77 2.73 -6.78
CA SER A 3 5.54 1.29 -6.78
C SER A 3 5.43 0.78 -5.34
N VAL A 4 4.82 -0.39 -5.15
CA VAL A 4 4.77 -1.08 -3.83
C VAL A 4 6.17 -1.19 -3.21
N ARG A 5 7.18 -1.50 -4.03
CA ARG A 5 8.57 -1.63 -3.57
C ARG A 5 9.14 -0.30 -3.08
N GLU A 6 8.91 0.79 -3.81
CA GLU A 6 9.40 2.12 -3.41
C GLU A 6 8.73 2.61 -2.12
N VAL A 7 7.44 2.31 -1.95
CA VAL A 7 6.72 2.60 -0.69
C VAL A 7 7.27 1.77 0.46
N ALA A 8 7.52 0.48 0.23
CA ALA A 8 8.12 -0.40 1.22
C ALA A 8 9.50 0.10 1.68
N GLU A 9 10.35 0.50 0.73
CA GLU A 9 11.68 1.04 1.04
C GLU A 9 11.61 2.39 1.78
N ARG A 10 10.71 3.29 1.38
CA ARG A 10 10.53 4.60 2.06
C ARG A 10 9.94 4.49 3.46
N LEU A 11 9.08 3.50 3.70
CA LEU A 11 8.47 3.24 5.01
C LEU A 11 9.27 2.25 5.86
N ASN A 12 10.37 1.70 5.33
CA ASN A 12 11.17 0.65 5.98
C ASN A 12 10.38 -0.60 6.38
N VAL A 13 9.35 -0.97 5.61
CA VAL A 13 8.52 -2.16 5.87
C VAL A 13 8.67 -3.20 4.77
N HIS A 14 8.26 -4.44 5.06
CA HIS A 14 8.20 -5.47 4.04
C HIS A 14 7.10 -5.15 2.99
N PRO A 15 7.32 -5.39 1.67
CA PRO A 15 6.31 -5.14 0.65
C PRO A 15 4.99 -5.88 0.87
N ALA A 16 5.01 -7.03 1.55
CA ALA A 16 3.79 -7.74 1.95
C ALA A 16 2.90 -6.91 2.89
N THR A 17 3.49 -6.09 3.77
CA THR A 17 2.78 -5.18 4.66
C THR A 17 2.05 -4.11 3.85
N VAL A 18 2.70 -3.56 2.82
CA VAL A 18 2.10 -2.58 1.90
C VAL A 18 0.93 -3.21 1.15
N TYR A 19 1.08 -4.42 0.61
CA TYR A 19 -0.04 -5.16 -0.01
C TYR A 19 -1.19 -5.38 0.97
N ARG A 20 -0.90 -5.69 2.24
CA ARG A 20 -1.91 -5.85 3.28
C ARG A 20 -2.66 -4.55 3.54
N TRP A 21 -1.97 -3.42 3.70
CA TRP A 21 -2.61 -2.11 3.90
C TRP A 21 -3.52 -1.72 2.74
N ILE A 22 -3.10 -2.03 1.52
CA ILE A 22 -3.92 -1.81 0.33
C ILE A 22 -5.16 -2.73 0.35
N LYS A 23 -4.98 -4.01 0.68
CA LYS A 23 -6.08 -4.99 0.77
C LYS A 23 -7.13 -4.60 1.81
N VAL A 24 -6.71 -4.09 2.96
CA VAL A 24 -7.64 -3.68 4.04
C VAL A 24 -8.15 -2.24 3.89
N GLY A 25 -7.77 -1.53 2.82
CA GLY A 25 -8.22 -0.16 2.55
C GLY A 25 -7.54 0.93 3.40
N TYR A 26 -6.48 0.59 4.13
CA TYR A 26 -5.70 1.55 4.91
C TYR A 26 -4.87 2.47 4.02
N MET A 27 -4.44 1.97 2.86
CA MET A 27 -3.66 2.72 1.88
C MET A 27 -4.37 2.75 0.53
N LYS A 28 -4.53 3.95 -0.03
CA LYS A 28 -5.09 4.13 -1.37
C LYS A 28 -4.06 3.68 -2.40
N ALA A 29 -4.51 2.83 -3.32
CA ALA A 29 -3.70 2.39 -4.45
C ALA A 29 -4.49 2.54 -5.74
N LEU A 30 -3.76 2.68 -6.84
CA LEU A 30 -4.26 2.68 -8.19
C LEU A 30 -3.70 1.47 -8.92
N ARG A 31 -4.56 0.79 -9.66
CA ARG A 31 -4.20 -0.31 -10.54
C ARG A 31 -4.62 0.04 -11.96
N HIS A 32 -3.64 0.11 -12.88
CA HIS A 32 -3.90 0.51 -14.27
C HIS A 32 -4.71 1.82 -14.39
N GLY A 33 -4.43 2.80 -13.51
CA GLY A 33 -5.14 4.08 -13.48
C GLY A 33 -6.53 4.06 -12.81
N LYS A 34 -7.03 2.89 -12.37
CA LYS A 34 -8.28 2.77 -11.60
C LYS A 34 -8.01 2.62 -10.10
N PRO A 35 -8.91 3.08 -9.22
CA PRO A 35 -8.83 2.77 -7.79
C PRO A 35 -8.72 1.27 -7.56
N TYR A 36 -7.82 0.85 -6.67
CA TYR A 36 -7.76 -0.52 -6.21
C TYR A 36 -8.97 -0.80 -5.32
N GLU A 37 -9.79 -1.78 -5.69
CA GLU A 37 -10.91 -2.26 -4.89
C GLU A 37 -10.55 -3.63 -4.28
N PRO A 38 -10.69 -3.83 -2.95
CA PRO A 38 -10.35 -5.09 -2.29
C PRO A 38 -11.07 -6.33 -2.85
N ASN A 39 -12.28 -6.13 -3.40
CA ASN A 39 -13.09 -7.18 -4.03
C ASN A 39 -12.68 -7.49 -5.48
N ASP A 40 -11.69 -6.80 -6.05
CA ASP A 40 -11.13 -7.07 -7.39
C ASP A 40 -10.14 -8.26 -7.35
N GLU A 41 -10.44 -9.26 -6.52
CA GLU A 41 -9.56 -10.34 -6.06
C GLU A 41 -9.12 -11.31 -7.18
N GLN A 42 -9.46 -11.05 -8.44
CA GLN A 42 -9.36 -12.04 -9.52
C GLN A 42 -8.52 -11.65 -10.74
N ARG A 43 -7.89 -10.48 -10.79
CA ARG A 43 -6.99 -10.18 -11.92
C ARG A 43 -5.53 -10.37 -11.49
N PRO A 44 -4.81 -11.40 -11.94
CA PRO A 44 -3.35 -11.38 -11.94
C PRO A 44 -2.85 -10.34 -12.97
N GLY A 45 -1.76 -9.62 -12.66
CA GLY A 45 -1.03 -8.83 -13.67
C GLY A 45 -1.40 -7.35 -13.83
N GLY A 46 -1.26 -6.52 -12.79
CA GLY A 46 -1.27 -5.06 -12.97
C GLY A 46 -0.33 -4.34 -12.03
N ALA A 47 0.39 -3.34 -12.56
CA ALA A 47 1.28 -2.51 -11.76
C ALA A 47 0.45 -1.67 -10.78
N ILE A 48 0.62 -1.93 -9.49
CA ILE A 48 0.05 -1.14 -8.41
C ILE A 48 0.89 0.14 -8.26
N ARG A 49 0.18 1.28 -8.23
CA ARG A 49 0.74 2.62 -8.07
C ARG A 49 0.11 3.28 -6.86
N ILE A 50 0.94 3.79 -5.97
CA ILE A 50 0.54 4.41 -4.71
C ILE A 50 0.85 5.91 -4.81
N PRO A 51 -0.08 6.82 -4.49
CA PRO A 51 0.22 8.24 -4.47
C PRO A 51 1.16 8.58 -3.31
N GLU A 52 2.07 9.52 -3.53
CA GLU A 52 3.07 9.92 -2.51
C GLU A 52 2.43 10.53 -1.26
N SER A 53 1.21 11.07 -1.37
CA SER A 53 0.42 11.54 -0.23
C SER A 53 0.15 10.45 0.81
N GLU A 54 0.19 9.16 0.44
CA GLU A 54 0.04 8.06 1.39
C GLU A 54 1.27 7.85 2.27
N LEU A 55 2.43 8.43 1.92
CA LEU A 55 3.65 8.35 2.72
C LEU A 55 3.71 9.38 3.86
N ILE A 56 2.94 10.46 3.76
CA ILE A 56 2.96 11.57 4.74
C ILE A 56 2.41 11.14 6.10
N ARG A 57 1.61 10.07 6.09
CA ARG A 57 1.06 9.42 7.27
C ARG A 57 1.76 8.07 7.40
N PRO A 58 2.73 7.89 8.32
CA PRO A 58 3.14 6.53 8.63
C PRO A 58 1.87 5.78 9.03
N PRO A 59 1.52 4.67 8.37
CA PRO A 59 0.51 3.77 8.89
C PRO A 59 1.00 3.39 10.28
N ILE A 60 0.25 3.80 11.30
CA ILE A 60 0.59 3.54 12.69
C ILE A 60 0.68 2.02 12.80
N GLU A 61 1.89 1.47 12.79
CA GLU A 61 2.06 0.05 13.03
C GLU A 61 1.65 -0.17 14.49
N PRO A 62 0.76 -1.14 14.77
CA PRO A 62 0.36 -1.42 16.15
C PRO A 62 1.52 -1.86 17.04
N SER A 63 2.73 -2.03 16.50
CA SER A 63 3.95 -2.33 17.25
C SER A 63 4.60 -1.11 17.93
N GLU A 64 4.27 0.13 17.55
CA GLU A 64 4.87 1.33 18.17
C GLU A 64 4.07 1.90 19.36
N VAL A 65 2.87 1.38 19.65
CA VAL A 65 2.09 1.78 20.84
C VAL A 65 2.43 0.98 22.10
N ALA A 66 3.43 0.11 22.03
CA ALA A 66 3.86 -0.75 23.14
C ALA A 66 5.38 -0.78 23.27
N SER A 67 5.97 0.31 23.76
CA SER A 67 7.29 0.33 24.44
C SER A 67 7.36 1.49 25.41
#